data_AF-A0A3M0YC24-F1
#
_entry.id   AF-A0A3M0YC24-F1
#
_cell.length_a   1.000
_cell.length_b   1.000
_cell.length_c   1.000
_cell.angle_alpha   90.00
_cell.angle_beta   90.00
_cell.angle_gamma   90.00
#
_symmetry.space_group_name_H-M   'P 1'
#
loop_
_entity.id
_entity.type
_entity.pdbx_description
1 polymer ?
#
loop_
_entity_poly.entity_id
_entity_poly.type
_entity_poly.pdbx_seq_one_letter_code
_entity_poly.pdbx_strand_id
1 'polypeptide(L)'
;MRELISHPPDASRRPIRLYDHLSDTGHRAAALILRLKSNLNLAVRADDLAKAAFIAGCTHDFGKAKHQFQDYIHGGKGKDKDHAAISSVFTFIVASHVFGKRPQPTRLLPFVCAYAVNRHHGLLCNLEEAFEEASIEHQIAIAKNKIDERLWEFEFRYDSLGF
;
A
#
# COMPACT_ATOMS: atom_id res chain seq x y z
N MET A 1 -19.93 2.63 14.01
CA MET A 1 -18.65 2.06 13.55
C MET A 1 -17.57 3.13 13.67
N ARG A 2 -16.35 2.81 14.12
CA ARG A 2 -15.29 3.79 14.40
C ARG A 2 -14.66 4.30 13.10
N GLU A 3 -14.15 5.54 13.09
CA GLU A 3 -13.38 6.07 11.97
C GLU A 3 -12.00 5.39 11.87
N LEU A 4 -11.57 5.02 10.66
CA LEU A 4 -10.25 4.42 10.43
C LEU A 4 -9.18 5.52 10.38
N ILE A 5 -8.20 5.45 11.27
CA ILE A 5 -7.12 6.43 11.34
C ILE A 5 -5.79 5.82 10.88
N SER A 6 -5.00 6.60 10.16
CA SER A 6 -3.61 6.26 9.79
C SER A 6 -2.61 6.77 10.82
N HIS A 7 -2.85 7.95 11.39
CA HIS A 7 -2.01 8.57 12.41
C HIS A 7 -2.87 9.09 13.57
N PRO A 8 -2.43 8.90 14.83
CA PRO A 8 -3.10 9.48 15.97
C PRO A 8 -3.00 11.01 15.90
N PRO A 9 -3.84 11.75 16.66
CA PRO A 9 -3.74 13.20 16.73
C PRO A 9 -2.35 13.62 17.23
N ASP A 10 -1.70 14.53 16.52
CA ASP A 10 -0.51 15.21 17.05
C ASP A 10 -0.91 16.44 17.88
N ALA A 11 0.10 17.15 18.41
CA ALA A 11 -0.10 18.38 19.19
C ALA A 11 -0.90 19.48 18.46
N SER A 12 -1.11 19.38 17.14
CA SER A 12 -1.83 20.32 16.28
C SER A 12 -3.31 19.95 15.97
N ARG A 13 -3.85 18.89 16.60
CA ARG A 13 -5.28 18.67 16.95
C ARG A 13 -6.26 17.96 15.99
N ARG A 14 -5.88 17.12 15.02
CA ARG A 14 -6.80 16.08 14.49
C ARG A 14 -6.06 14.81 14.06
N PRO A 15 -6.66 13.61 14.22
CA PRO A 15 -6.08 12.39 13.65
C PRO A 15 -6.13 12.46 12.12
N ILE A 16 -5.17 11.82 11.46
CA ILE A 16 -5.20 11.68 10.00
C ILE A 16 -6.01 10.44 9.66
N ARG A 17 -7.07 10.60 8.88
CA ARG A 17 -7.90 9.48 8.42
C ARG A 17 -7.11 8.59 7.46
N LEU A 18 -7.37 7.29 7.52
CA LEU A 18 -6.69 6.33 6.66
C LEU A 18 -6.93 6.62 5.17
N TYR A 19 -8.18 6.90 4.80
CA TYR A 19 -8.55 7.25 3.42
C TYR A 19 -7.77 8.48 2.91
N ASP A 20 -7.77 9.57 3.67
CA ASP A 20 -7.09 10.82 3.27
C ASP A 20 -5.59 10.58 3.09
N HIS A 21 -4.96 9.86 4.03
CA HIS A 21 -3.54 9.52 3.96
C HIS A 21 -3.19 8.69 2.72
N LEU A 22 -3.95 7.63 2.46
CA LEU A 22 -3.73 6.73 1.32
C LEU A 22 -3.94 7.45 -0.02
N SER A 23 -5.03 8.22 -0.13
CA SER A 23 -5.34 9.00 -1.33
C SER A 23 -4.23 10.00 -1.62
N ASP A 24 -3.86 10.81 -0.64
CA ASP A 24 -2.87 11.88 -0.78
C ASP A 24 -1.46 11.34 -1.05
N THR A 25 -1.08 10.23 -0.40
CA THR A 25 0.19 9.53 -0.69
C THR A 25 0.23 8.96 -2.11
N GLY A 26 -0.84 8.31 -2.56
CA GLY A 26 -0.94 7.78 -3.93
C GLY A 26 -0.81 8.86 -5.00
N HIS A 27 -1.56 9.96 -4.87
CA HIS A 27 -1.52 11.07 -5.82
C HIS A 27 -0.14 11.73 -5.87
N ARG A 28 0.48 12.00 -4.72
CA ARG A 28 1.82 12.60 -4.65
C ARG A 28 2.89 11.70 -5.24
N ALA A 29 2.85 10.40 -4.96
CA ALA A 29 3.82 9.45 -5.51
C ALA A 29 3.74 9.41 -7.05
N ALA A 30 2.54 9.32 -7.61
CA ALA A 30 2.34 9.34 -9.06
C ALA A 30 2.80 10.66 -9.71
N ALA A 31 2.40 11.79 -9.12
CA ALA A 31 2.77 13.12 -9.59
C ALA A 31 4.29 13.33 -9.59
N LEU A 32 4.99 12.80 -8.58
CA LEU A 32 6.44 12.88 -8.49
C LEU A 32 7.13 12.14 -9.64
N ILE A 33 6.68 10.92 -9.96
CA ILE A 33 7.23 10.15 -11.09
C ILE A 33 7.01 10.90 -12.41
N LEU A 34 5.79 11.39 -12.65
CA LEU A 34 5.47 12.12 -13.88
C LEU A 34 6.27 13.42 -14.02
N ARG A 35 6.45 14.16 -12.91
CA ARG A 35 7.25 15.38 -12.87
C ARG A 35 8.73 15.13 -13.16
N LEU A 36 9.26 14.02 -12.67
CA LEU A 36 10.68 13.68 -12.78
C LEU A 36 11.01 12.83 -14.01
N LYS A 37 10.02 12.39 -14.80
CA LYS A 37 10.20 11.40 -15.87
C LYS A 37 11.33 11.70 -16.87
N SER A 38 11.59 12.97 -17.17
CA SER A 38 12.68 13.38 -18.08
C SER A 38 14.08 13.13 -17.50
N ASN A 39 14.18 12.99 -16.18
CA ASN A 39 15.42 12.74 -15.44
C ASN A 39 15.62 11.25 -15.11
N LEU A 40 14.68 10.38 -15.51
CA LEU A 40 14.71 8.96 -15.17
C LEU A 40 15.05 8.13 -16.40
N ASN A 41 16.06 7.27 -16.29
CA ASN A 41 16.35 6.25 -17.30
C ASN A 41 15.58 4.97 -16.97
N LEU A 42 14.33 4.88 -17.44
CA LEU A 42 13.39 3.82 -17.05
C LEU A 42 13.34 2.68 -18.07
N ALA A 43 13.35 1.45 -17.57
CA ALA A 43 13.05 0.26 -18.37
C ALA A 43 11.54 0.06 -18.63
N VAL A 44 10.69 0.78 -17.90
CA VAL A 44 9.23 0.80 -18.03
C VAL A 44 8.77 2.20 -18.44
N ARG A 45 7.59 2.30 -19.06
CA ARG A 45 7.00 3.61 -19.36
C ARG A 45 6.76 4.39 -18.07
N ALA A 46 7.07 5.69 -18.07
CA ALA A 46 6.84 6.57 -16.93
C ALA A 46 5.38 6.55 -16.47
N ASP A 47 4.42 6.46 -17.39
CA ASP A 47 2.99 6.38 -17.06
C ASP A 47 2.64 5.09 -16.31
N ASP A 48 3.24 3.96 -16.67
CA ASP A 48 3.04 2.68 -15.99
C ASP A 48 3.70 2.71 -14.60
N LEU A 49 4.89 3.31 -14.49
CA LEU A 49 5.55 3.51 -13.20
C LEU A 49 4.78 4.48 -12.29
N ALA A 50 4.18 5.53 -12.85
CA ALA A 50 3.34 6.46 -12.09
C ALA A 50 2.06 5.79 -11.58
N LYS A 51 1.43 4.93 -12.39
CA LYS A 51 0.30 4.09 -11.95
C LYS A 51 0.73 3.10 -10.86
N ALA A 52 1.89 2.47 -11.00
CA ALA A 52 2.44 1.59 -9.99
C ALA A 52 2.72 2.34 -8.67
N ALA A 53 3.29 3.54 -8.75
CA ALA A 53 3.52 4.42 -7.60
C ALA A 53 2.21 4.87 -6.93
N PHE A 54 1.17 5.19 -7.72
CA PHE A 54 -0.17 5.45 -7.21
C PHE A 54 -0.70 4.27 -6.41
N ILE A 55 -0.67 3.07 -7.00
CA ILE A 55 -1.15 1.83 -6.38
C ILE A 55 -0.39 1.60 -5.07
N ALA A 56 0.94 1.55 -5.10
CA ALA A 56 1.75 1.36 -3.90
C ALA A 56 1.44 2.41 -2.82
N GLY A 57 1.29 3.68 -3.19
CA GLY A 57 0.97 4.75 -2.26
C GLY A 57 -0.43 4.62 -1.64
N CYS A 58 -1.45 4.25 -2.43
CA CYS A 58 -2.83 4.12 -1.93
C CYS A 58 -3.11 2.77 -1.25
N THR A 59 -2.17 1.83 -1.27
CA THR A 59 -2.31 0.52 -0.59
C THR A 59 -1.28 0.27 0.51
N HIS A 60 -0.22 1.08 0.66
CA HIS A 60 0.88 0.78 1.60
C HIS A 60 0.46 0.58 3.05
N ASP A 61 -0.57 1.32 3.47
CA ASP A 61 -1.11 1.33 4.82
C ASP A 61 -2.45 0.57 4.94
N PHE A 62 -2.86 -0.22 3.93
CA PHE A 62 -4.09 -1.01 3.96
C PHE A 62 -4.24 -1.85 5.24
N GLY A 63 -3.16 -2.47 5.69
CA GLY A 63 -3.12 -3.27 6.92
C GLY A 63 -3.45 -2.50 8.20
N LYS A 64 -3.42 -1.15 8.19
CA LYS A 64 -3.86 -0.34 9.33
C LYS A 64 -5.35 -0.49 9.61
N ALA A 65 -6.14 -0.97 8.65
CA ALA A 65 -7.57 -1.19 8.83
C ALA A 65 -7.92 -2.47 9.61
N LYS A 66 -6.93 -3.28 9.99
CA LYS A 66 -7.14 -4.40 10.92
C LYS A 66 -7.65 -3.86 12.26
N HIS A 67 -8.63 -4.53 12.85
CA HIS A 67 -9.16 -4.17 14.18
C HIS A 67 -8.05 -4.03 15.22
N GLN A 68 -7.08 -4.96 15.23
CA GLN A 68 -5.93 -4.93 16.14
C GLN A 68 -5.08 -3.66 15.99
N PHE A 69 -4.85 -3.22 14.75
CA PHE A 69 -4.10 -2.00 14.49
C PHE A 69 -4.90 -0.77 14.91
N GLN A 70 -6.20 -0.74 14.61
CA GLN A 70 -7.10 0.34 15.02
C GLN A 70 -7.24 0.42 16.54
N ASP A 71 -7.27 -0.69 17.26
CA ASP A 71 -7.26 -0.70 18.73
C ASP A 71 -5.95 -0.12 19.27
N TYR A 72 -4.81 -0.53 18.70
CA TYR A 72 -3.49 -0.02 19.08
C TYR A 72 -3.38 1.50 18.89
N ILE A 73 -3.68 2.01 17.69
CA ILE A 73 -3.48 3.43 17.34
C ILE A 73 -4.40 4.36 18.15
N HIS A 74 -5.47 3.82 18.72
CA HIS A 74 -6.37 4.52 19.62
C HIS A 74 -6.03 4.34 21.12
N GLY A 75 -4.82 3.87 21.44
CA GLY A 75 -4.33 3.78 22.82
C GLY A 75 -4.54 2.42 23.48
N GLY A 76 -4.96 1.40 22.74
CA GLY A 76 -5.04 0.02 23.22
C GLY A 76 -3.65 -0.59 23.47
N LYS A 77 -3.59 -1.61 24.33
CA LYS A 77 -2.35 -2.31 24.70
C LYS A 77 -1.89 -3.36 23.67
N GLY A 78 -2.55 -3.45 22.52
CA GLY A 78 -2.25 -4.43 21.46
C GLY A 78 -0.83 -4.27 20.92
N LYS A 79 -0.14 -5.39 20.70
CA LYS A 79 1.26 -5.41 20.21
C LYS A 79 1.39 -5.55 18.69
N ASP A 80 0.31 -5.92 18.01
CA ASP A 80 0.35 -6.20 16.58
C ASP A 80 0.17 -4.91 15.77
N LYS A 81 1.31 -4.28 15.51
CA LYS A 81 1.44 -3.01 14.78
C LYS A 81 1.93 -3.22 13.35
N ASP A 82 2.33 -4.44 13.01
CA ASP A 82 2.79 -4.74 11.67
C ASP A 82 1.59 -4.68 10.73
N HIS A 83 1.69 -3.83 9.72
CA HIS A 83 0.71 -3.68 8.66
C HIS A 83 1.36 -3.83 7.29
N ALA A 84 2.69 -3.80 7.20
CA ALA A 84 3.40 -3.75 5.94
C ALA A 84 3.26 -5.07 5.17
N ALA A 85 3.35 -6.21 5.87
CA ALA A 85 3.24 -7.52 5.22
C ALA A 85 1.87 -7.72 4.56
N ILE A 86 0.76 -7.53 5.28
CA ILE A 86 -0.58 -7.69 4.70
C ILE A 86 -0.88 -6.62 3.64
N SER A 87 -0.42 -5.38 3.83
CA SER A 87 -0.51 -4.34 2.81
C SER A 87 0.22 -4.75 1.54
N SER A 88 1.39 -5.40 1.66
CA SER A 88 2.17 -5.82 0.49
C SER A 88 1.46 -6.90 -0.33
N VAL A 89 0.82 -7.87 0.33
CA VAL A 89 -0.02 -8.90 -0.32
C VAL A 89 -1.19 -8.26 -1.04
N PHE A 90 -1.91 -7.34 -0.37
CA PHE A 90 -3.01 -6.61 -0.99
C PHE A 90 -2.52 -5.81 -2.21
N THR A 91 -1.43 -5.07 -2.06
CA THR A 91 -0.78 -4.30 -3.13
C THR A 91 -0.44 -5.17 -4.34
N PHE A 92 0.11 -6.37 -4.11
CA PHE A 92 0.43 -7.32 -5.17
C PHE A 92 -0.83 -7.72 -5.96
N ILE A 93 -1.92 -8.05 -5.26
CA ILE A 93 -3.20 -8.43 -5.88
C ILE A 93 -3.72 -7.28 -6.73
N VAL A 94 -3.76 -6.07 -6.18
CA VAL A 94 -4.25 -4.86 -6.89
C VAL A 94 -3.42 -4.59 -8.14
N ALA A 95 -2.10 -4.53 -8.00
CA ALA A 95 -1.21 -4.25 -9.11
C ALA A 95 -1.25 -5.37 -10.17
N SER A 96 -1.47 -6.63 -9.78
CA SER A 96 -1.61 -7.75 -10.72
C SER A 96 -2.84 -7.63 -11.61
N HIS A 97 -3.94 -7.04 -11.13
CA HIS A 97 -5.11 -6.76 -11.98
C HIS A 97 -4.80 -5.73 -13.08
N VAL A 98 -3.86 -4.81 -12.83
CA VAL A 98 -3.50 -3.74 -13.77
C VAL A 98 -2.37 -4.18 -14.72
N PHE A 99 -1.36 -4.87 -14.21
CA PHE A 99 -0.12 -5.15 -14.94
C PHE A 99 0.12 -6.63 -15.26
N GLY A 100 -0.63 -7.56 -14.67
CA GLY A 100 -0.33 -9.00 -14.77
C GLY A 100 -0.41 -9.57 -16.19
N LYS A 101 -1.18 -8.93 -17.09
CA LYS A 101 -1.28 -9.31 -18.52
C LYS A 101 -0.38 -8.48 -19.45
N ARG A 102 0.39 -7.51 -18.92
CA ARG A 102 1.30 -6.66 -19.72
C ARG A 102 2.53 -7.45 -20.18
N PRO A 103 3.25 -7.02 -21.22
CA PRO A 103 4.55 -7.58 -21.57
C PRO A 103 5.61 -7.23 -20.52
N GLN A 104 6.74 -7.94 -20.55
CA GLN A 104 7.91 -7.57 -19.76
C GLN A 104 8.55 -6.26 -20.29
N PRO A 105 9.16 -5.43 -19.42
CA PRO A 105 9.31 -5.60 -17.98
C PRO A 105 8.12 -5.12 -17.14
N THR A 106 7.10 -4.48 -17.75
CA THR A 106 5.93 -3.94 -17.04
C THR A 106 5.19 -4.99 -16.21
N ARG A 107 5.20 -6.26 -16.64
CA ARG A 107 4.61 -7.38 -15.87
C ARG A 107 5.23 -7.59 -14.49
N LEU A 108 6.44 -7.08 -14.23
CA LEU A 108 7.09 -7.17 -12.92
C LEU A 108 6.64 -6.08 -11.93
N LEU A 109 5.91 -5.05 -12.39
CA LEU A 109 5.46 -3.97 -11.52
C LEU A 109 4.63 -4.41 -10.31
N PRO A 110 3.79 -5.48 -10.35
CA PRO A 110 3.11 -5.97 -9.15
C PRO A 110 4.07 -6.37 -8.05
N PHE A 111 5.16 -7.05 -8.41
CA PHE A 111 6.19 -7.44 -7.46
C PHE A 111 6.94 -6.22 -6.91
N VAL A 112 7.32 -5.28 -7.78
CA VAL A 112 7.98 -4.02 -7.38
C VAL A 112 7.11 -3.24 -6.38
N CYS A 113 5.79 -3.13 -6.64
CA CYS A 113 4.86 -2.46 -5.73
C CYS A 113 4.79 -3.18 -4.39
N ALA A 114 4.62 -4.51 -4.40
CA ALA A 114 4.55 -5.31 -3.19
C ALA A 114 5.82 -5.18 -2.34
N TYR A 115 6.99 -5.24 -2.98
CA TYR A 115 8.27 -5.11 -2.30
C TYR A 115 8.47 -3.73 -1.68
N ALA A 116 8.18 -2.66 -2.43
CA ALA A 116 8.23 -1.28 -1.92
C ALA A 116 7.30 -1.09 -0.71
N VAL A 117 6.09 -1.65 -0.77
CA VAL A 117 5.14 -1.62 0.35
C VAL A 117 5.60 -2.48 1.52
N ASN A 118 6.12 -3.68 1.30
CA ASN A 118 6.60 -4.53 2.40
C ASN A 118 7.69 -3.83 3.23
N ARG A 119 8.56 -3.06 2.57
CA ARG A 119 9.72 -2.41 3.18
C ARG A 119 9.51 -0.94 3.54
N HIS A 120 8.28 -0.41 3.53
CA HIS A 120 8.06 1.03 3.71
C HIS A 120 8.42 1.60 5.09
N HIS A 121 8.55 0.76 6.13
CA HIS A 121 9.07 1.15 7.46
C HIS A 121 10.55 0.81 7.67
N GLY A 122 11.22 0.21 6.67
CA GLY A 122 12.56 -0.33 6.81
C GLY A 122 13.47 0.00 5.64
N LEU A 123 14.66 -0.60 5.66
CA LEU A 123 15.58 -0.55 4.53
C LEU A 123 15.21 -1.60 3.50
N LEU A 124 15.48 -1.31 2.23
CA LEU A 124 15.49 -2.33 1.19
C LEU A 124 16.54 -3.40 1.54
N CYS A 125 16.17 -4.66 1.31
CA CYS A 125 16.98 -5.83 1.60
C CYS A 125 16.80 -6.88 0.50
N ASN A 126 17.45 -8.04 0.62
CA ASN A 126 17.26 -9.13 -0.34
C ASN A 126 15.80 -9.59 -0.39
N LEU A 127 15.37 -10.16 -1.52
CA LEU A 127 13.96 -10.52 -1.71
C LEU A 127 13.51 -11.61 -0.75
N GLU A 128 14.39 -12.56 -0.46
CA GLU A 128 14.20 -13.64 0.50
C GLU A 128 14.00 -13.11 1.93
N GLU A 129 14.67 -12.01 2.27
CA GLU A 129 14.53 -11.35 3.58
C GLU A 129 13.25 -10.50 3.65
N ALA A 130 12.82 -9.90 2.53
CA ALA A 130 11.62 -9.08 2.49
C ALA A 130 10.32 -9.91 2.53
N PHE A 131 10.35 -11.11 1.97
CA PHE A 131 9.18 -11.98 1.87
C PHE A 131 9.37 -13.28 2.66
N GLU A 132 9.56 -13.15 3.98
CA GLU A 132 9.57 -14.30 4.87
C GLU A 132 8.16 -14.92 4.96
N GLU A 133 8.01 -16.14 4.44
CA GLU A 133 6.73 -16.85 4.32
C GLU A 133 5.98 -16.93 5.66
N ALA A 134 6.67 -17.34 6.73
CA ALA A 134 6.08 -17.47 8.07
C ALA A 134 5.50 -16.14 8.59
N SER A 135 6.16 -15.00 8.29
CA SER A 135 5.69 -13.67 8.68
C SER A 135 4.43 -13.29 7.90
N ILE A 136 4.41 -13.55 6.60
CA ILE A 136 3.25 -13.29 5.73
C ILE A 136 2.06 -14.13 6.16
N GLU A 137 2.24 -15.43 6.38
CA GLU A 137 1.19 -16.34 6.85
C GLU A 137 0.61 -15.90 8.20
N HIS A 138 1.49 -15.52 9.14
CA HIS A 138 1.08 -14.99 10.43
C HIS A 138 0.20 -13.73 10.28
N GLN A 139 0.62 -12.79 9.44
CA GLN A 139 -0.11 -11.55 9.21
C GLN A 139 -1.42 -11.75 8.45
N ILE A 140 -1.49 -12.72 7.53
CA ILE A 140 -2.75 -13.14 6.90
C ILE A 140 -3.70 -13.76 7.93
N ALA A 141 -3.22 -14.66 8.79
CA ALA A 141 -4.03 -15.28 9.82
C ALA A 141 -4.60 -14.26 10.81
N ILE A 142 -3.81 -13.24 11.15
CA ILE A 142 -4.24 -12.10 11.96
C ILE A 142 -5.29 -11.25 11.24
N ALA A 143 -5.12 -10.99 9.95
CA ALA A 143 -6.02 -10.13 9.17
C ALA A 143 -7.36 -10.81 8.82
N LYS A 144 -7.37 -12.15 8.76
CA LYS A 144 -8.52 -12.95 8.34
C LYS A 144 -9.76 -12.60 9.17
N ASN A 145 -10.81 -12.12 8.50
CA ASN A 145 -12.08 -11.67 9.07
C ASN A 145 -11.96 -10.51 10.09
N LYS A 146 -10.86 -9.77 10.07
CA LYS A 146 -10.60 -8.64 11.00
C LYS A 146 -10.19 -7.34 10.30
N ILE A 147 -10.20 -7.33 8.97
CA ILE A 147 -10.16 -6.10 8.17
C ILE A 147 -11.57 -5.50 8.17
N ASP A 148 -11.65 -4.20 8.43
CA ASP A 148 -12.89 -3.43 8.42
C ASP A 148 -13.72 -3.70 7.16
N GLU A 149 -14.99 -4.05 7.34
CA GLU A 149 -15.82 -4.56 6.25
C GLU A 149 -16.09 -3.55 5.13
N ARG A 150 -16.03 -2.26 5.44
CA ARG A 150 -16.18 -1.17 4.47
C ARG A 150 -15.07 -1.19 3.41
N LEU A 151 -13.97 -1.88 3.66
CA LEU A 151 -12.90 -2.05 2.70
C LEU A 151 -13.11 -3.24 1.77
N TRP A 152 -14.00 -4.19 2.08
CA TRP A 152 -14.26 -5.35 1.21
C TRP A 152 -15.14 -5.00 0.02
N GLU A 153 -15.93 -3.92 0.10
CA GLU A 153 -16.65 -3.33 -1.04
C GLU A 153 -15.73 -2.42 -1.88
N PHE A 154 -14.49 -2.84 -2.12
CA PHE A 154 -13.59 -2.07 -2.97
C PHE A 154 -13.97 -2.25 -4.44
N GLU A 155 -14.18 -1.14 -5.14
CA GLU A 155 -14.32 -1.13 -6.59
C GLU A 155 -13.09 -0.44 -7.19
N PHE A 156 -12.32 -1.19 -7.98
CA PHE A 156 -11.22 -0.60 -8.74
C PHE A 156 -11.75 0.15 -9.94
N ARG A 157 -12.00 1.45 -9.73
CA ARG A 157 -12.26 2.39 -10.82
C ARG A 157 -10.93 3.04 -11.20
N TYR A 158 -10.47 2.78 -12.41
CA TYR A 158 -9.39 3.55 -13.01
C TYR A 158 -9.96 4.24 -14.23
N ASP A 159 -9.85 5.55 -14.27
CA ASP A 159 -9.99 6.28 -15.52
C ASP A 159 -8.67 6.17 -16.28
N SER A 160 -8.74 6.07 -17.61
CA SER A 160 -7.56 6.33 -18.42
C SER A 160 -7.06 7.73 -18.06
N LEU A 161 -5.83 7.84 -17.54
CA LEU A 161 -5.14 9.12 -17.44
C LEU A 161 -5.05 9.68 -18.88
N GLY A 162 -6.00 10.54 -19.23
CA GLY A 162 -6.01 11.24 -20.49
C GLY A 162 -4.82 12.19 -20.49
N PHE A 163 -3.88 11.93 -21.39
CA PHE A 163 -2.82 12.87 -21.76
C PHE A 163 -3.10 13.33 -23.18
#